data_AF-A0A971QXK3-F1
#
_entry.id   AF-A0A971QXK3-F1
#
_cell.length_a   1.000
_cell.length_b   1.000
_cell.length_c   1.000
_cell.angle_alpha   90.00
_cell.angle_beta   90.00
_cell.angle_gamma   90.00
#
_symmetry.space_group_name_H-M   'P 1'
#
loop_
_entity.id
_entity.type
_entity.pdbx_description
1 polymer ?
#
loop_
_entity_poly.entity_id
_entity_poly.type
_entity_poly.pdbx_seq_one_letter_code
_entity_poly.pdbx_strand_id
1 'polypeptide(L)'
;MASKLKQTQLRRKEQYERKLKNRLALLAERKMEPARMDRDAIVKNLRAQIEAADARLKAIAAIEKRTEDQAKAKADKAAAEKAAREAPAKAAEGGREKKEKAAKAPAEGQEKKEKKEKKKKEEKPE
;
A
#
# COMPACT_ATOMS: atom_id res chain seq x y z
N MET A 1 8.32 5.57 8.02
CA MET A 1 7.76 4.60 8.98
C MET A 1 6.33 4.99 9.31
N ALA A 2 5.37 4.06 9.22
CA ALA A 2 3.94 4.33 9.45
C ALA A 2 3.64 4.92 10.85
N SER A 3 4.40 4.52 11.87
CA SER A 3 4.25 5.01 13.24
C SER A 3 4.40 6.55 13.39
N LYS A 4 5.41 7.16 12.74
CA LYS A 4 5.62 8.62 12.81
C LYS A 4 4.51 9.41 12.11
N LEU A 5 3.96 8.87 11.02
CA LEU A 5 2.81 9.44 10.32
C LEU A 5 1.56 9.38 11.20
N LYS A 6 1.29 8.24 11.85
CA LYS A 6 0.17 8.07 12.78
C LYS A 6 0.21 9.09 13.94
N GLN A 7 1.37 9.23 14.59
CA GLN A 7 1.57 10.21 15.66
C GLN A 7 1.32 11.65 15.19
N THR A 8 1.80 12.00 13.98
CA THR A 8 1.59 13.32 13.41
C THR A 8 0.10 13.60 13.17
N GLN A 9 -0.64 12.61 12.68
CA GLN A 9 -2.07 12.72 12.43
C GLN A 9 -2.88 12.85 13.72
N LEU A 10 -2.52 12.12 14.79
CA LEU A 10 -3.12 12.27 16.12
C LEU A 10 -2.89 13.68 16.67
N ARG A 11 -1.65 14.18 16.61
CA ARG A 11 -1.32 15.53 17.08
C ARG A 11 -2.10 16.61 16.31
N ARG A 12 -2.25 16.45 15.00
CA ARG A 12 -3.05 17.37 14.16
C ARG A 12 -4.52 17.35 14.58
N LYS A 13 -5.10 16.15 14.77
CA LYS A 13 -6.48 15.99 15.25
C LYS A 13 -6.69 16.73 16.57
N GLU A 14 -5.83 16.49 17.57
CA GLU A 14 -5.90 17.16 18.87
C GLU A 14 -5.81 18.69 18.75
N GLN A 15 -4.94 19.20 17.87
CA GLN A 15 -4.85 20.65 17.63
C GLN A 15 -6.14 21.22 17.04
N TYR A 16 -6.77 20.52 16.10
CA TYR A 16 -8.03 20.96 15.51
C TYR A 16 -9.18 20.90 16.51
N GLU A 17 -9.24 19.86 17.35
CA GLU A 17 -10.21 19.75 18.43
C GLU A 17 -10.08 20.89 19.45
N ARG A 18 -8.85 21.22 19.85
CA ARG A 18 -8.59 22.37 20.74
C ARG A 18 -9.04 23.68 20.11
N LYS A 19 -8.70 23.91 18.83
CA LYS A 19 -9.15 25.10 18.08
C LYS A 19 -10.68 25.16 17.96
N LEU A 20 -11.32 24.02 17.73
CA LEU A 20 -12.78 23.92 17.64
C LEU A 20 -13.44 24.28 18.96
N LYS A 21 -12.95 23.71 20.08
CA LYS A 21 -13.44 24.03 21.43
C LYS A 21 -13.29 25.52 21.75
N ASN A 22 -12.13 26.10 21.47
CA ASN A 22 -11.89 27.53 21.68
C ASN A 22 -12.82 28.39 20.82
N ARG A 23 -13.03 28.03 19.55
CA ARG A 23 -13.95 28.77 18.66
C ARG A 23 -15.39 28.69 19.17
N LEU A 24 -15.84 27.52 19.60
CA LEU A 24 -17.18 27.34 20.15
C LEU A 24 -17.37 28.13 21.46
N ALA A 25 -16.37 28.14 22.35
CA ALA A 25 -16.41 28.96 23.56
C ALA A 25 -16.56 30.46 23.24
N LEU A 26 -15.73 30.98 22.32
CA LEU A 26 -15.81 32.38 21.88
C LEU A 26 -17.16 32.75 21.24
N LEU A 27 -17.77 31.82 20.50
CA LEU A 27 -19.09 32.03 19.90
C LEU A 27 -20.21 31.97 20.95
N ALA A 28 -20.07 31.12 21.97
CA ALA A 28 -20.99 31.04 23.09
C ALA A 28 -20.94 32.30 23.97
N GLU A 29 -19.75 32.84 24.23
CA GLU A 29 -19.56 34.13 24.91
C GLU A 29 -20.26 35.28 24.19
N ARG A 30 -20.29 35.22 22.85
CA ARG A 30 -21.02 36.17 22.00
C ARG A 30 -22.54 35.91 21.94
N LYS A 31 -23.06 35.00 22.79
CA LYS A 31 -24.47 34.59 22.86
C LYS A 31 -25.02 34.18 21.49
N MET A 32 -24.20 33.53 20.68
CA MET A 32 -24.61 33.07 19.36
C MET A 32 -25.41 31.77 19.49
N GLU A 33 -26.57 31.70 18.83
CA GLU A 33 -27.38 30.49 18.77
C GLU A 33 -26.61 29.31 18.15
N PRO A 34 -26.77 28.07 18.65
CA PRO A 34 -26.04 26.89 18.14
C PRO A 34 -26.27 26.66 16.65
N ALA A 35 -27.49 26.89 16.15
CA ALA A 35 -27.81 26.79 14.72
C ALA A 35 -27.01 27.79 13.85
N ARG A 36 -26.63 28.95 14.40
CA ARG A 36 -25.76 29.92 13.72
C ARG A 36 -24.29 29.55 13.89
N MET A 37 -23.88 29.00 15.04
CA MET A 37 -22.53 28.49 15.27
C MET A 37 -22.17 27.36 14.29
N ASP A 38 -23.11 26.47 14.00
CA ASP A 38 -22.91 25.39 13.01
C ASP A 38 -22.75 25.93 11.58
N ARG A 39 -23.25 27.13 11.30
CA ARG A 39 -23.07 27.82 10.01
C ARG A 39 -21.74 28.56 9.92
N ASP A 40 -21.04 28.78 11.03
CA ASP A 40 -19.73 29.46 11.06
C ASP A 40 -18.71 28.70 10.21
N ALA A 41 -18.08 29.41 9.26
CA ALA A 41 -17.17 28.81 8.30
C ALA A 41 -15.94 28.19 8.98
N ILE A 42 -15.47 28.78 10.08
CA ILE A 42 -14.31 28.28 10.83
C ILE A 42 -14.68 26.99 11.56
N VAL A 43 -15.84 26.94 12.22
CA VAL A 43 -16.37 25.71 12.85
C VAL A 43 -16.48 24.57 11.82
N LYS A 44 -17.08 24.84 10.65
CA LYS A 44 -17.21 23.83 9.57
C LYS A 44 -15.85 23.33 9.10
N ASN A 45 -14.91 24.23 8.84
CA ASN A 45 -13.58 23.87 8.36
C ASN A 45 -12.82 23.04 9.41
N LEU A 46 -12.90 23.42 10.69
CA LEU A 46 -12.26 22.65 11.76
C LEU A 46 -12.85 21.25 11.91
N ARG A 47 -14.18 21.09 11.81
CA ARG A 47 -14.83 19.76 11.79
C ARG A 47 -14.37 18.93 10.60
N ALA A 48 -14.34 19.51 9.39
CA ALA A 48 -13.85 18.83 8.20
C ALA A 48 -12.38 18.39 8.32
N GLN A 49 -11.53 19.20 8.97
CA GLN A 49 -10.13 18.83 9.22
C GLN A 49 -9.98 17.68 10.21
N ILE A 50 -10.84 17.61 11.24
CA ILE A 50 -10.90 16.48 12.17
C ILE A 50 -11.31 15.21 11.42
N GLU A 51 -12.38 15.26 10.62
CA GLU A 51 -12.84 14.12 9.82
C GLU A 51 -11.77 13.65 8.82
N ALA A 52 -11.08 14.58 8.18
CA ALA A 52 -9.98 14.26 7.27
C ALA A 52 -8.76 13.67 7.99
N ALA A 53 -8.52 14.04 9.25
CA ALA A 53 -7.48 13.41 10.08
C ALA A 53 -7.88 11.97 10.43
N ASP A 54 -9.15 11.76 10.80
CA ASP A 54 -9.70 10.44 11.13
C ASP A 54 -9.71 9.49 9.94
N ALA A 55 -10.09 9.96 8.76
CA ALA A 55 -10.03 9.18 7.53
C ALA A 55 -8.60 8.69 7.24
N ARG A 56 -7.61 9.57 7.43
CA ARG A 56 -6.18 9.20 7.26
C ARG A 56 -5.72 8.20 8.31
N LEU A 57 -6.15 8.34 9.57
CA LEU A 57 -5.83 7.38 10.63
C LEU A 57 -6.42 5.99 10.33
N LYS A 58 -7.66 5.93 9.83
CA LYS A 58 -8.30 4.68 9.37
C LYS A 58 -7.53 4.05 8.22
N ALA A 59 -7.08 4.84 7.24
CA ALA A 59 -6.28 4.34 6.12
C ALA A 59 -4.94 3.78 6.58
N ILE A 60 -4.26 4.46 7.52
CA ILE A 60 -3.02 3.95 8.12
C ILE A 60 -3.28 2.61 8.81
N ALA A 61 -4.34 2.50 9.60
CA ALA A 61 -4.69 1.25 10.27
C ALA A 61 -4.99 0.11 9.27
N ALA A 62 -5.62 0.39 8.14
CA ALA A 62 -5.86 -0.59 7.09
C ALA A 62 -4.55 -1.06 6.43
N ILE A 63 -3.60 -0.14 6.22
CA ILE A 63 -2.27 -0.46 5.69
C ILE A 63 -1.48 -1.31 6.71
N GLU A 64 -1.53 -0.97 8.00
CA GLU A 64 -0.91 -1.74 9.07
C GLU A 64 -1.42 -3.19 9.06
N LYS A 65 -2.75 -3.39 9.05
CA LYS A 65 -3.36 -4.73 8.97
C LYS A 65 -2.92 -5.51 7.72
N ARG A 66 -3.01 -4.88 6.53
CA ARG A 66 -2.57 -5.53 5.28
C ARG A 66 -1.10 -5.94 5.33
N THR A 67 -0.26 -5.14 5.97
CA THR A 67 1.17 -5.43 6.11
C THR A 67 1.39 -6.60 7.07
N GLU A 68 0.66 -6.66 8.18
CA GLU A 68 0.68 -7.78 9.12
C GLU A 68 0.22 -9.08 8.45
N ASP A 69 -0.87 -9.05 7.68
CA ASP A 69 -1.39 -10.21 6.96
C ASP A 69 -0.40 -10.71 5.90
N GLN A 70 0.23 -9.78 5.17
CA GLN A 70 1.29 -10.13 4.22
C GLN A 70 2.53 -10.70 4.91
N ALA A 71 2.89 -10.20 6.09
CA ALA A 71 4.02 -10.72 6.86
C ALA A 71 3.74 -12.15 7.34
N LYS A 72 2.52 -12.44 7.84
CA LYS A 72 2.10 -13.80 8.20
C LYS A 72 2.13 -14.74 6.99
N ALA A 73 1.48 -14.36 5.89
CA ALA A 73 1.46 -15.18 4.68
C ALA A 73 2.87 -15.44 4.11
N LYS A 74 3.80 -14.50 4.24
CA LYS A 74 5.22 -14.71 3.87
C LYS A 74 5.93 -15.64 4.85
N ALA A 75 5.68 -15.53 6.16
CA ALA A 75 6.23 -16.42 7.16
C ALA A 75 5.74 -17.87 6.96
N ASP A 76 4.45 -18.05 6.69
CA ASP A 76 3.86 -19.38 6.40
C ASP A 76 4.46 -19.99 5.14
N LYS A 77 4.60 -19.21 4.06
CA LYS A 77 5.25 -19.67 2.82
C LYS A 77 6.73 -20.01 3.04
N ALA A 78 7.46 -19.20 3.78
CA ALA A 78 8.86 -19.46 4.09
C ALA A 78 9.01 -20.70 4.98
N ALA A 79 8.10 -20.94 5.92
CA ALA A 79 8.06 -22.15 6.72
C ALA A 79 7.75 -23.38 5.86
N ALA A 80 6.79 -23.29 4.94
CA ALA A 80 6.46 -24.36 3.99
C ALA A 80 7.62 -24.66 3.03
N GLU A 81 8.32 -23.65 2.52
CA GLU A 81 9.49 -23.84 1.65
C GLU A 81 10.67 -24.47 2.41
N LYS A 82 10.89 -24.09 3.68
CA LYS A 82 11.89 -24.74 4.54
C LYS A 82 11.53 -26.20 4.82
N ALA A 83 10.28 -26.49 5.17
CA ALA A 83 9.80 -27.85 5.36
C ALA A 83 9.94 -28.70 4.08
N ALA A 84 9.65 -28.13 2.91
CA ALA A 84 9.81 -28.79 1.61
C ALA A 84 11.28 -28.99 1.21
N ARG A 85 12.21 -28.12 1.64
CA ARG A 85 13.65 -28.34 1.47
C ARG A 85 14.21 -29.40 2.40
N GLU A 86 13.64 -29.57 3.59
CA GLU A 86 14.09 -30.55 4.58
C GLU A 86 13.48 -31.96 4.34
N ALA A 87 12.34 -32.04 3.65
CA ALA A 87 11.71 -33.28 3.22
C ALA A 87 11.86 -33.47 1.69
N PRO A 88 12.86 -34.20 1.12
CA PRO A 88 13.75 -35.17 1.74
C PRO A 88 15.22 -35.14 1.22
N ALA A 89 16.18 -34.93 2.12
CA ALA A 89 17.50 -35.57 1.98
C ALA A 89 17.44 -37.10 2.26
N LYS A 90 16.25 -37.65 2.55
CA LYS A 90 15.99 -39.07 2.83
C LYS A 90 15.45 -39.89 1.64
N ALA A 91 15.35 -39.33 0.43
CA ALA A 91 14.87 -40.08 -0.76
C ALA A 91 15.89 -40.14 -1.92
N ALA A 92 17.16 -39.83 -1.66
CA ALA A 92 18.23 -39.85 -2.67
C ALA A 92 19.32 -40.90 -2.39
N GLU A 93 19.05 -41.92 -1.58
CA GLU A 93 19.88 -43.12 -1.47
C GLU A 93 19.17 -44.28 -2.17
N GLY A 94 19.19 -44.29 -3.50
CA GLY A 94 18.60 -45.38 -4.27
C GLY A 94 18.42 -45.06 -5.74
N GLY A 95 19.40 -45.41 -6.57
CA GLY A 95 19.21 -45.54 -8.02
C GLY A 95 19.76 -44.39 -8.85
N ARG A 96 21.09 -44.27 -8.92
CA ARG A 96 21.77 -43.46 -9.95
C ARG A 96 22.70 -44.35 -10.76
N GLU A 97 22.14 -45.19 -11.62
CA GLU A 97 22.90 -45.82 -12.69
C GLU A 97 22.12 -45.82 -14.02
N LYS A 98 22.76 -45.19 -15.01
CA LYS A 98 22.68 -45.45 -16.46
C LYS A 98 21.39 -45.07 -17.20
N LYS A 99 21.43 -43.94 -17.90
CA LYS A 99 21.54 -43.95 -19.38
C LYS A 99 21.86 -42.58 -19.97
N GLU A 100 23.10 -42.49 -20.45
CA GLU A 100 23.54 -41.62 -21.53
C GLU A 100 22.74 -41.89 -22.83
N LYS A 101 22.65 -40.84 -23.66
CA LYS A 101 22.53 -40.85 -25.15
C LYS A 101 21.18 -41.19 -25.80
N ALA A 102 20.51 -40.12 -26.25
CA ALA A 102 19.98 -39.97 -27.61
C ALA A 102 19.80 -38.45 -27.86
N ALA A 103 20.80 -37.74 -28.41
CA ALA A 103 20.98 -37.50 -29.85
C ALA A 103 19.78 -36.79 -30.53
N LYS A 104 19.92 -35.47 -30.75
CA LYS A 104 19.82 -34.78 -32.07
C LYS A 104 19.61 -33.26 -31.90
N ALA A 105 20.65 -32.49 -32.21
CA ALA A 105 20.54 -31.18 -32.88
C ALA A 105 20.23 -31.43 -34.39
N PRO A 106 19.82 -30.47 -35.27
CA PRO A 106 20.30 -29.07 -35.31
C PRO A 106 19.31 -27.97 -35.81
N ALA A 107 19.75 -26.71 -35.63
CA ALA A 107 19.72 -25.52 -36.51
C ALA A 107 18.42 -24.95 -37.17
N GLU A 108 18.41 -23.59 -37.18
CA GLU A 108 17.88 -22.65 -38.19
C GLU A 108 16.44 -22.07 -38.13
N GLY A 109 16.37 -20.74 -38.39
CA GLY A 109 15.18 -19.94 -38.72
C GLY A 109 14.80 -18.89 -37.67
N GLN A 110 15.50 -17.76 -37.51
CA GLN A 110 15.42 -16.52 -38.33
C GLN A 110 13.99 -16.02 -38.65
N GLU A 111 13.82 -14.70 -38.48
CA GLU A 111 12.79 -13.84 -39.07
C GLU A 111 11.37 -13.86 -38.47
N LYS A 112 11.13 -12.93 -37.54
CA LYS A 112 9.94 -12.06 -37.65
C LYS A 112 10.07 -10.78 -36.80
N LYS A 113 10.41 -9.69 -37.52
CA LYS A 113 9.87 -8.32 -37.35
C LYS A 113 10.46 -7.54 -36.17
N GLU A 114 11.54 -6.77 -36.29
CA GLU A 114 11.82 -5.78 -37.34
C GLU A 114 10.54 -5.12 -37.89
N LYS A 115 9.68 -4.61 -36.99
CA LYS A 115 8.56 -3.73 -37.38
C LYS A 115 8.12 -2.73 -36.32
N LYS A 116 8.98 -2.38 -35.35
CA LYS A 116 8.65 -1.38 -34.32
C LYS A 116 9.50 -0.10 -34.36
N GLU A 117 10.54 -0.03 -35.19
CA GLU A 117 11.40 1.17 -35.28
C GLU A 117 10.99 2.21 -36.36
N LYS A 118 9.96 1.95 -37.18
CA LYS A 118 9.54 2.88 -38.25
C LYS A 118 8.16 3.53 -38.07
N LYS A 119 7.55 3.55 -36.88
CA LYS A 119 6.16 4.07 -36.73
C LYS A 119 5.83 5.00 -35.57
N LYS A 120 6.79 5.73 -35.00
CA LYS A 120 6.44 6.89 -34.14
C LYS A 120 7.42 8.07 -34.22
N LYS A 121 8.06 8.21 -35.40
CA LYS A 121 8.78 9.44 -35.80
C LYS A 121 7.93 10.34 -36.73
N GLU A 122 6.64 10.02 -36.91
CA GLU A 122 5.65 10.83 -37.62
C GLU A 122 4.48 11.12 -36.67
N GLU A 123 4.64 12.09 -35.77
CA GLU A 123 3.51 12.88 -35.25
C GLU A 123 4.06 14.21 -34.71
N LYS A 124 4.54 15.01 -35.65
CA LYS A 124 4.80 16.47 -35.67
C LYS A 124 5.45 16.70 -37.05
N PRO A 125 4.84 17.45 -37.98
CA PRO A 125 4.44 18.86 -37.85
C PRO A 125 2.93 19.04 -38.15
N GLU A 126 2.26 20.15 -37.89
CA GLU A 126 2.56 21.56 -38.22
C GLU A 126 1.92 22.50 -37.17
#